data_AF-A0A9P5JQU4-F1
#
_entry.id   AF-A0A9P5JQU4-F1
#
_cell.length_a   1.000
_cell.length_b   1.000
_cell.length_c   1.000
_cell.angle_alpha   90.00
_cell.angle_beta   90.00
_cell.angle_gamma   90.00
#
_symmetry.space_group_name_H-M   'P 1'
#
loop_
_entity.id
_entity.type
_entity.pdbx_description
1 polymer ?
#
loop_
_entity_poly.entity_id
_entity_poly.type
_entity_poly.pdbx_seq_one_letter_code
_entity_poly.pdbx_strand_id
1 'polypeptide(L)'
;LHPLSEKYAFVPELVRALKSHLAEHTIRYPMEVYMLANELTLTVGHVNPELKKEMEELASDASQYLLSPTLSSLPVSAAFQFPTAQSFAILLRLQLYRIDRLREILGLPDTSRGSGSTPASTPSASATTSDVFPHDYNYCSTHGSATRTIWARAKKDLASELDAGTDVGTEMGKRVLPAVRHCTKCTAGVTAAMQMI
;
A
#
# COMPACT_ATOMS: atom_id res chain seq x y z
N LEU A 1 -13.45 -12.44 32.77
CA LEU A 1 -12.57 -13.04 31.74
C LEU A 1 -11.13 -13.29 32.23
N HIS A 2 -10.61 -12.50 33.17
CA HIS A 2 -9.27 -12.68 33.78
C HIS A 2 -8.93 -14.10 34.34
N PRO A 3 -9.87 -14.86 34.95
CA PRO A 3 -9.57 -16.20 35.45
C PRO A 3 -9.53 -17.28 34.36
N LEU A 4 -10.11 -16.99 33.19
CA LEU A 4 -10.14 -17.91 32.05
C LEU A 4 -8.88 -17.75 31.19
N SER A 5 -8.31 -16.54 31.08
CA SER A 5 -7.08 -16.31 30.32
C SER A 5 -5.84 -16.98 30.93
N GLU A 6 -5.77 -17.10 32.26
CA GLU A 6 -4.71 -17.89 32.92
C GLU A 6 -4.87 -19.40 32.72
N LYS A 7 -6.12 -19.89 32.70
CA LYS A 7 -6.42 -21.33 32.56
C LYS A 7 -6.31 -21.82 31.11
N TYR A 8 -6.55 -20.93 30.15
CA TYR A 8 -6.48 -21.18 28.71
C TYR A 8 -5.45 -20.26 28.06
N ALA A 9 -4.26 -20.13 28.67
CA ALA A 9 -3.10 -19.55 27.98
C ALA A 9 -3.07 -20.19 26.59
N PHE A 10 -3.36 -19.38 25.56
CA PHE A 10 -3.68 -19.92 24.25
C PHE A 10 -2.52 -20.80 23.81
N VAL A 11 -2.81 -22.09 23.64
CA VAL A 11 -1.86 -23.07 23.13
C VAL A 11 -1.28 -22.49 21.83
N PRO A 12 0.05 -22.44 21.64
CA PRO A 12 0.66 -21.78 20.47
C PRO A 12 0.07 -22.22 19.13
N GLU A 13 -0.35 -23.48 19.05
CA GLU A 13 -1.03 -24.09 17.92
C GLU A 13 -2.38 -23.43 17.62
N LEU A 14 -3.12 -23.04 18.64
CA LEU A 14 -4.39 -22.32 18.49
C LEU A 14 -4.16 -20.87 18.06
N VAL A 15 -3.12 -20.21 18.59
CA VAL A 15 -2.70 -18.86 18.15
C VAL A 15 -2.33 -18.89 16.67
N ARG A 16 -1.51 -19.86 16.26
CA ARG A 16 -1.09 -20.03 14.87
C ARG A 16 -2.26 -20.36 13.95
N ALA A 17 -3.18 -21.22 14.38
CA ALA A 17 -4.38 -21.54 13.61
C ALA A 17 -5.29 -20.31 13.43
N LEU A 18 -5.47 -19.52 14.50
CA LEU A 18 -6.22 -18.27 14.45
C LEU A 18 -5.55 -17.25 13.51
N LYS A 19 -4.23 -17.05 13.63
CA LYS A 19 -3.47 -16.17 12.72
C LYS A 19 -3.63 -16.60 11.28
N SER A 20 -3.45 -17.89 10.98
CA SER A 20 -3.60 -18.41 9.62
C SER A 20 -5.00 -18.15 9.06
N HIS A 21 -6.02 -18.42 9.85
CA HIS A 21 -7.41 -18.20 9.44
C HIS A 21 -7.70 -16.72 9.18
N LEU A 22 -7.28 -15.83 10.08
CA LEU A 22 -7.48 -14.39 9.90
C LEU A 22 -6.66 -13.84 8.73
N ALA A 23 -5.44 -14.35 8.52
CA ALA A 23 -4.57 -13.97 7.41
C ALA A 23 -5.23 -14.26 6.05
N GLU A 24 -5.90 -15.41 5.89
CA GLU A 24 -6.66 -15.75 4.68
C GLU A 24 -7.82 -14.77 4.39
N HIS A 25 -8.33 -14.11 5.43
CA HIS A 25 -9.43 -13.15 5.33
C HIS A 25 -8.99 -11.69 5.26
N THR A 26 -7.68 -11.40 5.38
CA THR A 26 -7.14 -10.02 5.37
C THR A 26 -7.56 -9.23 4.13
N ILE A 27 -7.62 -9.86 2.95
CA ILE A 27 -7.97 -9.16 1.71
C ILE A 27 -9.47 -8.87 1.63
N ARG A 28 -10.31 -9.81 2.09
CA ARG A 28 -11.77 -9.74 1.91
C ARG A 28 -12.46 -8.92 3.00
N TYR A 29 -11.93 -8.95 4.21
CA TYR A 29 -12.48 -8.27 5.39
C TYR A 29 -11.37 -7.54 6.17
N PRO A 30 -10.64 -6.61 5.51
CA PRO A 30 -9.45 -6.00 6.09
C PRO A 30 -9.73 -5.18 7.35
N MET A 31 -10.91 -4.56 7.44
CA MET A 31 -11.27 -3.68 8.54
C MET A 31 -11.54 -4.50 9.80
N GLU A 32 -12.35 -5.53 9.64
CA GLU A 32 -12.71 -6.47 10.69
C GLU A 32 -11.47 -7.20 11.21
N VAL A 33 -10.58 -7.66 10.32
CA VAL A 33 -9.32 -8.32 10.72
C VAL A 33 -8.41 -7.35 11.46
N TYR A 34 -8.24 -6.12 10.97
CA TYR A 34 -7.43 -5.09 11.65
C TYR A 34 -7.96 -4.79 13.05
N MET A 35 -9.28 -4.62 13.18
CA MET A 35 -9.92 -4.30 14.45
C MET A 35 -9.82 -5.46 15.43
N LEU A 36 -10.13 -6.68 14.99
CA LEU A 36 -10.04 -7.88 15.82
C LEU A 36 -8.61 -8.13 16.30
N ALA A 37 -7.61 -7.95 15.42
CA ALA A 37 -6.20 -8.08 15.78
C ALA A 37 -5.77 -7.05 16.85
N ASN A 38 -6.24 -5.80 16.73
CA ASN A 38 -6.01 -4.78 17.77
C ASN A 38 -6.74 -5.10 19.07
N GLU A 39 -7.98 -5.58 19.01
CA GLU A 39 -8.75 -5.97 20.18
C GLU A 39 -8.09 -7.13 20.95
N LEU A 40 -7.61 -8.15 20.24
CA LEU A 40 -6.90 -9.29 20.83
C LEU A 40 -5.55 -8.88 21.44
N THR A 41 -4.84 -7.96 20.78
CA THR A 41 -3.60 -7.35 21.32
C THR A 41 -3.85 -6.66 22.65
N LEU A 42 -4.95 -5.91 22.79
CA LEU A 42 -5.29 -5.18 24.01
C LEU A 42 -5.83 -6.08 25.12
N THR A 43 -6.65 -7.08 24.78
CA THR A 43 -7.36 -7.91 25.77
C THR A 43 -6.52 -9.06 26.28
N VAL A 44 -5.74 -9.71 25.42
CA VAL A 44 -5.00 -10.95 25.74
C VAL A 44 -3.48 -10.79 25.53
N GLY A 45 -3.03 -9.79 24.77
CA GLY A 45 -1.61 -9.60 24.47
C GLY A 45 -0.72 -9.33 25.68
N HIS A 46 -1.27 -8.84 26.80
CA HIS A 46 -0.53 -8.72 28.06
C HIS A 46 -0.21 -10.07 28.71
N VAL A 47 -1.02 -11.09 28.44
CA VAL A 47 -0.91 -12.44 29.02
C VAL A 47 -0.05 -13.34 28.14
N ASN A 48 -0.11 -13.15 26.81
CA ASN A 48 0.68 -13.92 25.84
C ASN A 48 1.44 -12.97 24.90
N PRO A 49 2.76 -12.77 25.10
CA PRO A 49 3.57 -11.86 24.29
C PRO A 49 3.77 -12.36 22.85
N GLU A 50 3.72 -13.67 22.61
CA GLU A 50 3.80 -14.23 21.26
C GLU A 50 2.53 -13.90 20.47
N LEU A 51 1.37 -14.10 21.09
CA LEU A 51 0.08 -13.69 20.51
C LEU A 51 0.07 -12.19 20.21
N LYS A 52 0.56 -11.37 21.14
CA LYS A 52 0.66 -9.91 20.96
C LYS A 52 1.43 -9.58 19.67
N LYS A 53 2.62 -10.15 19.51
CA LYS A 53 3.46 -9.94 18.33
C LYS A 53 2.75 -10.39 17.05
N GLU A 54 2.16 -11.58 17.05
CA GLU A 54 1.47 -12.12 15.87
C GLU A 54 0.27 -11.28 15.45
N MET A 55 -0.49 -10.76 16.42
CA MET A 55 -1.65 -9.91 16.14
C MET A 55 -1.21 -8.50 15.69
N GLU A 56 -0.12 -7.94 16.20
CA GLU A 56 0.44 -6.68 15.72
C GLU A 56 0.92 -6.79 14.26
N GLU A 57 1.58 -7.90 13.91
CA GLU A 57 1.97 -8.21 12.51
C GLU A 57 0.73 -8.33 11.62
N LEU A 58 -0.28 -9.10 12.05
CA LEU A 58 -1.52 -9.29 11.30
C LEU A 58 -2.29 -7.97 11.11
N ALA A 59 -2.34 -7.11 12.11
CA ALA A 59 -2.93 -5.77 12.00
C ALA A 59 -2.15 -4.92 10.98
N SER A 60 -0.82 -4.96 11.01
CA SER A 60 0.02 -4.30 10.01
C SER A 60 -0.29 -4.81 8.59
N ASP A 61 -0.46 -6.11 8.40
CA ASP A 61 -0.78 -6.70 7.10
C ASP A 61 -2.19 -6.32 6.62
N ALA A 62 -3.20 -6.46 7.49
CA ALA A 62 -4.58 -6.09 7.18
C ALA A 62 -4.71 -4.61 6.80
N SER A 63 -3.93 -3.73 7.47
CA SER A 63 -3.95 -2.29 7.17
C SER A 63 -3.54 -1.96 5.74
N GLN A 64 -2.77 -2.82 5.06
CA GLN A 64 -2.33 -2.59 3.67
C GLN A 64 -3.50 -2.61 2.69
N TYR A 65 -4.57 -3.33 3.04
CA TYR A 65 -5.78 -3.44 2.25
C TYR A 65 -6.84 -2.40 2.64
N LEU A 66 -6.61 -1.60 3.68
CA LEU A 66 -7.50 -0.53 4.16
C LEU A 66 -7.30 0.81 3.47
N LEU A 67 -6.69 0.80 2.29
CA LEU A 67 -6.40 2.02 1.58
C LEU A 67 -7.67 2.58 0.90
N SER A 68 -8.63 1.74 0.48
CA SER A 68 -9.90 2.17 -0.14
C SER A 68 -11.11 1.46 0.51
N PRO A 69 -12.19 2.18 0.86
CA PRO A 69 -12.34 3.63 0.75
C PRO A 69 -11.42 4.39 1.72
N THR A 70 -11.06 5.63 1.39
CA THR A 70 -10.20 6.44 2.29
C THR A 70 -10.85 6.54 3.67
N LEU A 71 -10.09 6.38 4.76
CA LEU A 71 -10.70 6.40 6.10
C LEU A 71 -11.36 7.76 6.42
N SER A 72 -10.97 8.82 5.70
CA SER A 72 -11.63 10.13 5.71
C SER A 72 -13.04 10.13 5.12
N SER A 73 -13.36 9.15 4.27
CA SER A 73 -14.68 8.96 3.66
C SER A 73 -15.57 7.98 4.44
N LEU A 74 -15.04 7.35 5.49
CA LEU A 74 -15.85 6.49 6.35
C LEU A 74 -16.90 7.31 7.11
N PRO A 75 -18.13 6.78 7.23
CA PRO A 75 -19.13 7.41 8.07
C PRO A 75 -18.66 7.38 9.53
N VAL A 76 -19.03 8.40 10.30
CA VAL A 76 -18.67 8.52 11.73
C VAL A 76 -19.09 7.28 12.52
N SER A 77 -20.16 6.60 12.12
CA SER A 77 -20.62 5.33 12.71
C SER A 77 -19.61 4.19 12.57
N ALA A 78 -18.80 4.14 11.52
CA ALA A 78 -17.75 3.14 11.34
C ALA A 78 -16.52 3.45 12.20
N ALA A 79 -16.22 4.73 12.44
CA ALA A 79 -15.13 5.13 13.34
C ALA A 79 -15.36 4.65 14.80
N PHE A 80 -16.63 4.54 15.22
CA PHE A 80 -16.99 4.00 16.55
C PHE A 80 -16.79 2.49 16.70
N GLN A 81 -16.59 1.76 15.60
CA GLN A 81 -16.39 0.32 15.69
C GLN A 81 -14.96 -0.01 16.14
N PHE A 82 -14.02 0.93 15.99
CA PHE A 82 -12.61 0.68 16.33
C PHE A 82 -12.43 0.43 17.84
N PRO A 83 -11.64 -0.58 18.24
CA PRO A 83 -11.45 -0.93 19.64
C PRO A 83 -10.94 0.25 20.49
N THR A 84 -10.10 1.10 19.89
CA THR A 84 -9.60 2.32 20.55
C THR A 84 -9.45 3.47 19.56
N ALA A 85 -9.62 4.71 20.04
CA ALA A 85 -9.30 5.91 19.28
C ALA A 85 -7.85 5.93 18.80
N GLN A 86 -6.93 5.34 19.57
CA GLN A 86 -5.52 5.21 19.19
C GLN A 86 -5.32 4.29 17.99
N SER A 87 -5.98 3.12 17.95
CA SER A 87 -5.89 2.18 16.83
C SER A 87 -6.40 2.79 15.52
N PHE A 88 -7.44 3.62 15.59
CA PHE A 88 -7.94 4.40 14.46
C PHE A 88 -6.96 5.49 14.03
N ALA A 89 -6.42 6.27 14.97
CA ALA A 89 -5.47 7.34 14.68
C ALA A 89 -4.17 6.83 14.04
N ILE A 90 -3.65 5.68 14.51
CA ILE A 90 -2.48 5.02 13.91
C ILE A 90 -2.78 4.59 12.48
N LEU A 91 -3.93 3.95 12.26
CA LEU A 91 -4.33 3.49 10.93
C LEU A 91 -4.47 4.67 9.94
N LEU A 92 -5.09 5.76 10.37
CA LEU A 92 -5.25 6.97 9.57
C LEU A 92 -3.89 7.57 9.20
N ARG A 93 -2.97 7.68 10.16
CA ARG A 93 -1.62 8.20 9.92
C ARG A 93 -0.86 7.31 8.93
N LEU A 94 -0.99 6.00 9.06
CA LEU A 94 -0.35 5.03 8.17
C LEU A 94 -0.90 5.13 6.76
N GLN A 95 -2.22 5.27 6.60
CA GLN A 95 -2.85 5.46 5.29
C GLN A 95 -2.38 6.75 4.62
N LEU A 96 -2.37 7.87 5.35
CA LEU A 96 -1.86 9.15 4.83
C LEU A 96 -0.40 9.02 4.38
N TYR A 97 0.45 8.42 5.21
CA TYR A 97 1.85 8.19 4.87
C TYR A 97 2.01 7.33 3.61
N ARG A 98 1.23 6.25 3.47
CA ARG A 98 1.27 5.37 2.29
C ARG A 98 0.83 6.09 1.03
N ILE A 99 -0.22 6.92 1.12
CA ILE A 99 -0.69 7.75 0.02
C ILE A 99 0.40 8.75 -0.40
N ASP A 100 1.02 9.45 0.55
CA ASP A 100 2.09 10.41 0.25
C ASP A 100 3.31 9.74 -0.37
N ARG A 101 3.74 8.58 0.16
CA ARG A 101 4.85 7.80 -0.44
C ARG A 101 4.52 7.27 -1.83
N LEU A 102 3.29 6.82 -2.06
CA LEU A 102 2.87 6.38 -3.39
C LEU A 102 2.91 7.54 -4.39
N ARG A 103 2.46 8.73 -3.98
CA ARG A 103 2.54 9.95 -4.80
C ARG A 103 3.98 10.31 -5.14
N GLU A 104 4.88 10.25 -4.18
CA GLU A 104 6.31 10.50 -4.38
C GLU A 104 6.93 9.51 -5.38
N ILE A 105 6.68 8.20 -5.21
CA ILE A 105 7.13 7.15 -6.15
C ILE A 105 6.62 7.45 -7.56
N LEU A 106 5.37 7.89 -7.68
CA LEU A 106 4.78 8.24 -8.96
C LEU A 106 5.22 9.61 -9.51
N GLY A 107 6.03 10.37 -8.77
CA GLY A 107 6.50 11.70 -9.18
C GLY A 107 5.41 12.76 -9.17
N LEU A 108 4.38 12.59 -8.33
CA LEU A 108 3.31 13.56 -8.13
C LEU A 108 3.70 14.59 -7.07
N PRO A 109 3.27 15.85 -7.22
CA PRO A 109 3.54 16.89 -6.24
C PRO A 109 2.84 16.60 -4.92
N ASP A 110 3.55 16.82 -3.81
CA ASP A 110 3.02 16.74 -2.44
C ASP A 110 1.85 17.70 -2.27
N THR A 111 0.65 17.18 -2.02
CA THR A 111 -0.54 17.99 -1.73
C THR A 111 -0.57 18.47 -0.27
N SER A 112 0.34 17.99 0.59
CA SER A 112 0.34 18.22 2.04
C SER A 112 1.19 19.43 2.50
N ARG A 113 1.84 20.15 1.59
CA ARG A 113 2.59 21.38 1.90
C ARG A 113 2.07 22.59 1.11
N GLY A 114 0.93 23.11 1.55
CA GLY A 114 0.43 24.41 1.10
C GLY A 114 1.22 25.59 1.69
N SER A 115 1.76 26.43 0.80
CA SER A 115 2.01 27.87 0.95
C SER A 115 3.07 28.37 1.96
N GLY A 116 4.29 28.59 1.45
CA GLY A 116 5.27 29.54 2.00
C GLY A 116 6.23 29.98 0.89
N SER A 117 5.95 31.13 0.29
CA SER A 117 6.63 31.72 -0.87
C SER A 117 8.04 32.23 -0.54
N THR A 118 9.06 31.92 -1.37
CA THR A 118 9.85 32.89 -2.17
C THR A 118 10.91 32.19 -3.05
N PRO A 119 11.32 32.78 -4.20
CA PRO A 119 12.20 32.15 -5.18
C PRO A 119 13.66 32.59 -5.02
N ALA A 120 14.61 31.68 -5.26
CA ALA A 120 15.83 31.95 -6.04
C ALA A 120 16.79 30.74 -6.04
N SER A 121 17.38 30.52 -7.22
CA SER A 121 18.69 29.91 -7.46
C SER A 121 18.79 28.37 -7.54
N THR A 122 18.61 27.85 -8.75
CA THR A 122 19.51 26.84 -9.35
C THR A 122 20.91 27.48 -9.55
N PRO A 123 22.04 26.75 -9.69
CA PRO A 123 22.13 25.34 -10.09
C PRO A 123 23.12 24.47 -9.29
N SER A 124 22.91 23.15 -9.31
CA SER A 124 23.87 22.19 -9.85
C SER A 124 23.56 20.76 -9.35
N ALA A 125 23.38 19.88 -10.34
CA ALA A 125 23.63 18.45 -10.38
C ALA A 125 23.47 17.60 -9.09
N SER A 126 22.48 16.71 -9.15
CA SER A 126 22.51 15.27 -8.79
C SER A 126 21.20 14.86 -8.12
N ALA A 127 20.09 15.03 -8.84
CA ALA A 127 18.80 14.51 -8.40
C ALA A 127 18.72 13.04 -8.81
N THR A 128 19.08 12.14 -7.90
CA THR A 128 18.60 10.76 -7.91
C THR A 128 17.12 10.76 -7.52
N THR A 129 16.26 11.27 -8.42
CA THR A 129 14.84 10.91 -8.40
C THR A 129 14.77 9.51 -8.96
N SER A 130 14.42 8.54 -8.14
CA SER A 130 14.16 7.17 -8.55
C SER A 130 13.06 7.16 -9.60
N ASP A 131 13.49 7.26 -10.86
CA ASP A 131 12.66 7.06 -12.02
C ASP A 131 12.07 5.66 -11.86
N VAL A 132 10.76 5.52 -11.68
CA VAL A 132 10.09 4.20 -11.56
C VAL A 132 10.25 3.36 -12.84
N PHE A 133 10.94 3.91 -13.84
CA PHE A 133 11.56 3.16 -14.93
C PHE A 133 13.10 3.20 -14.88
N PRO A 134 13.78 2.68 -13.85
CA PRO A 134 15.22 2.91 -13.64
C PRO A 134 16.11 1.89 -14.37
N HIS A 135 15.54 0.94 -15.11
CA HIS A 135 16.31 -0.09 -15.77
C HIS A 135 15.85 -0.25 -17.22
N ASP A 136 16.80 -0.35 -18.15
CA ASP A 136 16.58 -0.57 -19.58
C ASP A 136 16.06 -2.00 -19.85
N TYR A 137 14.96 -2.39 -19.18
CA TYR A 137 14.32 -3.69 -19.30
C TYR A 137 14.04 -3.96 -20.79
N ASN A 138 14.91 -4.77 -21.40
CA ASN A 138 14.89 -5.10 -22.82
C ASN A 138 14.76 -3.88 -23.75
N TYR A 139 15.66 -2.90 -23.64
CA TYR A 139 15.70 -1.75 -24.54
C TYR A 139 15.65 -2.17 -26.01
N CYS A 140 14.61 -1.71 -26.71
CA CYS A 140 14.47 -1.86 -28.15
C CYS A 140 15.05 -0.63 -28.84
N SER A 141 16.07 -0.79 -29.67
CA SER A 141 16.67 0.31 -30.43
C SER A 141 15.69 0.98 -31.42
N THR A 142 14.68 0.24 -31.88
CA THR A 142 13.68 0.74 -32.85
C THR A 142 12.52 1.47 -32.17
N HIS A 143 12.05 1.00 -31.01
CA HIS A 143 10.81 1.48 -30.39
C HIS A 143 10.98 1.96 -28.94
N GLY A 144 12.18 1.89 -28.38
CA GLY A 144 12.43 2.17 -26.97
C GLY A 144 12.08 3.60 -26.57
N SER A 145 12.39 4.59 -27.41
CA SER A 145 12.01 5.99 -27.18
C SER A 145 10.48 6.17 -27.18
N ALA A 146 9.80 5.66 -28.21
CA ALA A 146 8.34 5.70 -28.31
C ALA A 146 7.66 4.97 -27.13
N THR A 147 8.19 3.83 -26.73
CA THR A 147 7.68 3.03 -25.60
C THR A 147 7.79 3.81 -24.28
N ARG A 148 8.90 4.51 -24.04
CA ARG A 148 9.07 5.38 -22.86
C ARG A 148 8.08 6.55 -22.87
N THR A 149 7.83 7.17 -24.03
CA THR A 149 6.83 8.24 -24.15
C THR A 149 5.42 7.75 -23.83
N ILE A 150 5.05 6.55 -24.33
CA ILE A 150 3.75 5.93 -24.04
C ILE A 150 3.64 5.61 -22.54
N TRP A 151 4.69 5.03 -21.95
CA TRP A 151 4.75 4.74 -20.52
C TRP A 151 4.60 6.01 -19.67
N ALA A 152 5.33 7.07 -19.99
CA ALA A 152 5.26 8.34 -19.26
C ALA A 152 3.88 8.99 -19.35
N ARG A 153 3.23 8.91 -20.52
CA ARG A 153 1.84 9.38 -20.69
C ARG A 153 0.87 8.53 -19.86
N ALA A 154 0.93 7.21 -19.99
CA ALA A 154 0.08 6.29 -19.23
C ALA A 154 0.23 6.48 -17.72
N LYS A 155 1.46 6.70 -17.24
CA LYS A 155 1.76 7.02 -15.84
C LYS A 155 1.08 8.32 -15.39
N LYS A 156 1.12 9.37 -16.21
CA LYS A 156 0.49 10.67 -15.91
C LYS A 156 -1.04 10.58 -15.90
N ASP A 157 -1.61 9.87 -16.87
CA ASP A 157 -3.06 9.71 -16.97
C ASP A 157 -3.57 8.86 -15.80
N LEU A 158 -2.90 7.73 -15.53
CA LEU A 158 -3.24 6.86 -14.39
C LEU A 158 -3.12 7.62 -13.08
N ALA A 159 -2.10 8.45 -12.89
CA ALA A 159 -1.91 9.22 -11.67
C ALA A 159 -3.11 10.11 -11.28
N SER A 160 -3.85 10.65 -12.26
CA SER A 160 -5.07 11.42 -11.98
C SER A 160 -6.29 10.55 -11.63
N GLU A 161 -6.22 9.26 -11.93
CA GLU A 161 -7.29 8.28 -11.76
C GLU A 161 -6.99 7.29 -10.62
N LEU A 162 -5.83 7.43 -9.96
CA LEU A 162 -5.41 6.53 -8.90
C LEU A 162 -6.33 6.67 -7.69
N ASP A 163 -7.09 5.63 -7.46
CA ASP A 163 -7.69 5.35 -6.16
C ASP A 163 -6.81 4.34 -5.41
N ALA A 164 -6.97 4.31 -4.10
CA ALA A 164 -6.30 3.34 -3.27
C ALA A 164 -6.71 1.89 -3.63
N GLY A 165 -5.76 0.97 -3.62
CA GLY A 165 -5.97 -0.42 -4.05
C GLY A 165 -5.93 -0.62 -5.57
N THR A 166 -5.67 0.43 -6.35
CA THR A 166 -5.36 0.27 -7.77
C THR A 166 -4.06 -0.51 -7.92
N ASP A 167 -4.13 -1.69 -8.53
CA ASP A 167 -2.96 -2.43 -8.99
C ASP A 167 -2.32 -1.64 -10.15
N VAL A 168 -1.30 -0.85 -9.81
CA VAL A 168 -0.59 0.04 -10.74
C VAL A 168 0.01 -0.77 -11.90
N GLY A 169 0.56 -1.95 -11.62
CA GLY A 169 1.11 -2.84 -12.65
C GLY A 169 0.03 -3.26 -13.65
N THR A 170 -1.11 -3.74 -13.16
CA THR A 170 -2.24 -4.15 -13.99
C THR A 170 -2.84 -2.99 -14.80
N GLU A 171 -3.05 -1.82 -14.19
CA GLU A 171 -3.61 -0.65 -14.90
C GLU A 171 -2.63 -0.04 -15.91
N MET A 172 -1.33 -0.01 -15.59
CA MET A 172 -0.30 0.35 -16.56
C MET A 172 -0.27 -0.63 -17.73
N GLY A 173 -0.46 -1.92 -17.47
CA GLY A 173 -0.55 -2.94 -18.51
C GLY A 173 -1.68 -2.72 -19.49
N LYS A 174 -2.89 -2.41 -18.99
CA LYS A 174 -4.06 -2.12 -19.82
C LYS A 174 -3.82 -0.92 -20.75
N ARG A 175 -3.07 0.09 -20.31
CA ARG A 175 -2.79 1.31 -21.08
C ARG A 175 -1.63 1.16 -22.06
N VAL A 176 -0.57 0.42 -21.68
CA VAL A 176 0.68 0.38 -22.43
C VAL A 176 0.79 -0.84 -23.35
N LEU A 177 0.38 -2.03 -22.90
CA LEU A 177 0.54 -3.27 -23.69
C LEU A 177 -0.13 -3.23 -25.08
N PRO A 178 -1.34 -2.67 -25.25
CA PRO A 178 -1.97 -2.61 -26.58
C PRO A 178 -1.14 -1.85 -27.62
N ALA A 179 -0.37 -0.85 -27.18
CA ALA A 179 0.44 -0.01 -28.06
C ALA A 179 1.79 -0.66 -28.45
N VAL A 180 2.28 -1.62 -27.66
CA VAL A 180 3.60 -2.25 -27.86
C VAL A 180 3.53 -3.73 -28.24
N ARG A 181 2.34 -4.30 -28.38
CA ARG A 181 2.11 -5.73 -28.72
C ARG A 181 2.79 -6.21 -30.00
N HIS A 182 3.13 -5.29 -30.91
CA HIS A 182 3.78 -5.60 -32.19
C HIS A 182 5.29 -5.82 -32.06
N CYS A 183 5.88 -5.59 -30.88
CA CYS A 183 7.30 -5.77 -30.62
C CYS A 183 7.51 -6.61 -29.36
N THR A 184 7.96 -7.85 -29.53
CA THR A 184 8.18 -8.81 -28.43
C THR A 184 9.16 -8.29 -27.38
N LYS A 185 10.22 -7.56 -27.80
CA LYS A 185 11.17 -6.92 -26.87
C LYS A 185 10.50 -5.84 -26.01
N CYS A 186 9.69 -4.97 -26.62
CA CYS A 186 8.96 -3.93 -25.88
C CYS A 186 7.90 -4.51 -24.97
N THR A 187 7.16 -5.54 -25.41
CA THR A 187 6.20 -6.25 -24.56
C THR A 187 6.90 -6.84 -23.34
N ALA A 188 8.01 -7.55 -23.53
CA ALA A 188 8.79 -8.12 -22.43
C ALA A 188 9.34 -7.04 -21.48
N GLY A 189 9.81 -5.92 -22.02
CA GLY A 189 10.30 -4.78 -21.21
C GLY A 189 9.19 -4.13 -20.37
N VAL A 190 8.02 -3.92 -20.95
CA VAL A 190 6.84 -3.38 -20.24
C VAL A 190 6.34 -4.38 -19.20
N THR A 191 6.30 -5.67 -19.51
CA THR A 191 5.90 -6.72 -18.55
C THR A 191 6.86 -6.80 -17.36
N ALA A 192 8.17 -6.75 -17.60
CA ALA A 192 9.15 -6.71 -16.53
C ALA A 192 8.98 -5.46 -15.65
N ALA A 193 8.71 -4.30 -16.26
CA ALA A 193 8.46 -3.08 -15.51
C ALA A 193 7.21 -3.17 -14.64
N MET A 194 6.12 -3.78 -15.12
CA MET A 194 4.88 -3.97 -14.34
C MET A 194 5.06 -4.92 -13.15
N GLN A 195 5.94 -5.91 -13.24
CA GLN A 195 6.20 -6.86 -12.15
C GLN A 195 6.98 -6.25 -10.97
N MET A 196 7.54 -5.05 -11.17
CA MET A 196 8.38 -4.35 -10.21
C MET A 196 7.67 -3.22 -9.46
N ILE A 197 6.38 -2.99 -9.75
CA ILE A 197 5.50 -1.97 -9.16
C ILE A 197 4.27 -2.64 -8.57
#